data_AF-A0A4Y9U953-F1
#
_entry.id   AF-A0A4Y9U953-F1
#
_cell.length_a   1.000
_cell.length_b   1.000
_cell.length_c   1.000
_cell.angle_alpha   90.00
_cell.angle_beta   90.00
_cell.angle_gamma   90.00
#
_symmetry.space_group_name_H-M   'P 1'
#
loop_
_entity.id
_entity.type
_entity.pdbx_description
1 polymer ?
#
loop_
_entity_poly.entity_id
_entity_poly.type
_entity_poly.pdbx_seq_one_letter_code
_entity_poly.pdbx_strand_id
1 'polypeptide(L)' 'MNERASSQSRFLIRRGGNGWMVYDRERKGPALIGTDLAANLTMTEAERVKQMLINQPDGKGLILSALVWRAA' A
#
# COMPACT_ATOMS: atom_id res chain seq x y z
N MET A 1 24.06 13.47 -15.06
CA MET A 1 23.38 12.19 -14.75
C MET A 1 22.17 12.52 -13.87
N ASN A 2 20.98 12.01 -14.14
CA ASN A 2 19.73 12.52 -13.57
C ASN A 2 19.44 11.86 -12.20
N GLU A 3 19.73 12.58 -11.11
CA GLU A 3 19.62 12.13 -9.71
C GLU A 3 18.16 12.09 -9.19
N ARG A 4 17.17 12.35 -10.06
CA ARG A 4 15.75 12.48 -9.70
C ARG A 4 14.97 11.16 -9.69
N ALA A 5 15.63 10.03 -9.94
CA ALA A 5 14.98 8.72 -9.95
C ALA A 5 14.85 8.09 -8.55
N SER A 6 15.50 8.63 -7.51
CA SER A 6 15.63 7.98 -6.20
C SER A 6 14.52 8.30 -5.18
N SER A 7 13.55 9.17 -5.48
CA SER A 7 12.53 9.58 -4.49
C SER A 7 11.08 9.32 -4.89
N GLN A 8 10.85 8.56 -5.96
CA GLN A 8 9.49 8.20 -6.35
C GLN A 8 9.02 7.00 -5.53
N SER A 9 8.13 7.24 -4.56
CA SER A 9 7.53 6.19 -3.71
C SER A 9 7.07 4.99 -4.54
N ARG A 10 7.41 3.78 -4.10
CA ARG A 10 7.02 2.52 -4.76
C ARG A 10 5.51 2.42 -4.98
N PHE A 11 4.74 2.92 -4.03
CA PHE A 11 3.28 2.83 -4.00
C PHE A 11 2.63 4.15 -4.41
N LEU A 12 1.60 4.07 -5.24
CA LEU A 12 0.85 5.24 -5.71
C LEU A 12 -0.63 4.90 -5.88
N ILE A 13 -1.51 5.87 -5.75
CA ILE A 13 -2.95 5.63 -5.93
C ILE A 13 -3.32 5.74 -7.41
N ARG A 14 -4.03 4.74 -7.92
CA ARG A 14 -4.63 4.71 -9.26
C ARG A 14 -6.12 4.39 -9.20
N ARG A 15 -6.76 4.68 -10.31
CA ARG A 15 -8.17 4.57 -10.62
C ARG A 15 -8.24 3.34 -11.51
N GLY A 16 -8.94 2.32 -11.02
CA GLY A 16 -9.15 1.04 -11.68
C GLY A 16 -10.50 1.00 -12.37
N GLY A 17 -10.90 -0.20 -12.82
CA GLY A 17 -12.20 -0.40 -13.46
C GLY A 17 -13.37 -0.10 -12.51
N ASN A 18 -13.30 -0.58 -11.26
CA ASN A 18 -14.37 -0.44 -10.26
C ASN A 18 -13.85 0.25 -8.97
N GLY A 19 -13.37 1.48 -9.08
CA GLY A 19 -12.92 2.29 -7.93
C GLY A 19 -11.42 2.60 -7.95
N TRP A 20 -10.81 2.71 -6.79
CA TRP A 20 -9.39 3.06 -6.60
C TRP A 20 -8.55 1.83 -6.23
N MET A 21 -7.24 1.95 -6.41
CA MET A 21 -6.27 0.93 -6.05
C MET A 21 -4.97 1.58 -5.58
N VAL A 22 -4.20 0.87 -4.76
CA VAL A 22 -2.80 1.19 -4.54
C VAL A 22 -1.98 0.40 -5.55
N TYR A 23 -1.36 1.08 -6.50
CA TYR A 23 -0.51 0.50 -7.51
C TYR A 23 0.92 0.36 -6.97
N ASP A 24 1.46 -0.85 -7.05
CA ASP A 24 2.84 -1.19 -6.77
C ASP A 24 3.65 -1.13 -8.08
N ARG A 25 4.57 -0.16 -8.16
CA ARG A 25 5.41 0.06 -9.35
C ARG A 25 6.29 -1.14 -9.68
N GLU A 26 6.76 -1.88 -8.68
CA GLU A 26 7.63 -3.03 -8.88
C GLU A 26 6.84 -4.21 -9.44
N ARG A 27 5.62 -4.45 -8.92
CA ARG A 27 4.72 -5.50 -9.40
C ARG A 27 3.95 -5.13 -10.67
N LYS A 28 3.98 -3.86 -11.05
CA LYS A 28 3.24 -3.30 -12.20
C LYS A 28 1.74 -3.59 -12.13
N GLY A 29 1.16 -3.56 -10.92
CA GLY A 29 -0.24 -3.90 -10.66
C GLY A 29 -0.71 -3.43 -9.28
N PRO A 30 -1.93 -3.78 -8.85
CA PRO A 30 -2.40 -3.48 -7.49
C PRO A 30 -1.49 -4.12 -6.46
N ALA A 31 -1.07 -3.40 -5.42
CA ALA A 31 -0.25 -3.88 -4.32
C ALA A 31 -0.90 -5.10 -3.62
N LEU A 32 -0.07 -5.99 -3.06
CA LEU A 32 -0.55 -7.10 -2.25
C LEU A 32 -0.57 -6.67 -0.79
N ILE A 33 -1.71 -6.88 -0.14
CA ILE A 33 -1.87 -6.79 1.30
C ILE A 33 -2.13 -8.22 1.76
N GLY A 34 -1.06 -8.92 2.14
CA GLY A 34 -1.16 -10.34 2.40
C GLY A 34 -1.46 -11.14 1.15
N THR A 35 -2.63 -11.79 1.12
CA THR A 35 -3.12 -12.54 -0.06
C THR A 35 -4.02 -11.71 -0.96
N ASP A 36 -4.46 -10.53 -0.52
CA ASP A 36 -5.46 -9.72 -1.21
C ASP A 36 -4.84 -8.59 -2.02
N LEU A 37 -5.49 -8.23 -3.13
CA LEU A 37 -5.09 -7.10 -3.96
C LEU A 37 -5.70 -5.80 -3.41
N ALA A 38 -4.89 -4.76 -3.30
CA ALA A 38 -5.31 -3.40 -2.93
C ALA A 38 -6.06 -2.70 -4.08
N ALA A 39 -7.20 -3.25 -4.50
CA ALA A 39 -8.04 -2.76 -5.59
C ALA A 39 -9.51 -2.64 -5.15
N ASN A 40 -10.34 -2.01 -6.00
CA ASN A 40 -11.76 -1.75 -5.73
C ASN A 40 -12.03 -0.99 -4.43
N LEU A 41 -11.09 -0.12 -4.05
CA LEU A 41 -11.14 0.70 -2.84
C LEU A 41 -11.86 2.02 -3.11
N THR A 42 -12.38 2.63 -2.06
CA THR A 42 -12.60 4.07 -2.05
C THR A 42 -11.27 4.83 -2.06
N MET A 43 -11.29 6.10 -2.44
CA MET A 43 -10.08 6.94 -2.42
C MET A 43 -9.46 7.02 -1.02
N THR A 44 -10.30 7.13 0.01
CA THR A 44 -9.87 7.22 1.42
C THR A 44 -9.20 5.93 1.89
N GLU A 45 -9.76 4.77 1.53
CA GLU A 45 -9.14 3.48 1.82
C GLU A 45 -7.81 3.32 1.09
N ALA A 46 -7.73 3.72 -0.19
CA ALA A 46 -6.49 3.66 -0.96
C ALA A 46 -5.37 4.51 -0.34
N GLU A 47 -5.67 5.69 0.21
CA GLU A 47 -4.65 6.51 0.90
C GLU A 47 -4.22 5.87 2.22
N ARG A 48 -5.15 5.32 3.02
CA ARG A 48 -4.80 4.58 4.25
C ARG A 48 -3.88 3.40 3.95
N VAL A 49 -4.21 2.59 2.95
CA VAL A 49 -3.40 1.45 2.53
C VAL A 49 -2.02 1.90 2.04
N LYS A 50 -1.96 2.96 1.23
CA LYS A 50 -0.69 3.50 0.73
C LYS A 50 0.22 3.95 1.87
N GLN A 51 -0.31 4.69 2.85
CA GLN A 51 0.46 5.11 4.02
C GLN A 51 0.94 3.92 4.84
N MET A 52 0.08 2.91 5.05
CA MET A 52 0.46 1.67 5.72
C MET A 52 1.64 0.98 5.00
N LEU A 53 1.58 0.86 3.67
CA LEU A 53 2.62 0.21 2.87
C LEU A 53 3.94 1.01 2.82
N ILE A 54 3.87 2.34 2.83
CA ILE A 54 5.07 3.21 2.89
C ILE A 54 5.76 3.10 4.26
N ASN A 55 4.97 2.99 5.32
CA ASN A 55 5.47 2.92 6.70
C ASN A 55 5.88 1.49 7.12
N GLN A 56 5.74 0.50 6.24
CA GLN A 56 6.24 -0.86 6.46
C GLN A 56 7.65 -1.00 5.87
N PRO A 57 8.67 -1.36 6.67
CA PRO A 57 10.04 -1.35 6.20
C PRO A 57 10.34 -2.39 5.10
N ASP A 58 9.72 -3.59 5.08
CA ASP A 58 10.19 -4.66 4.18
C ASP A 58 9.12 -5.62 3.61
N GLY A 59 7.85 -5.22 3.52
CA GLY A 59 6.81 -6.03 2.85
C GLY A 59 6.59 -7.45 3.41
N LYS A 60 7.16 -7.76 4.57
CA LYS A 60 7.00 -9.00 5.34
C LYS A 60 6.33 -8.65 6.66
N GLY A 61 5.00 -8.57 6.64
CA GLY A 61 4.27 -8.07 7.79
C GLY A 61 2.81 -8.48 7.85
N LEU A 62 2.45 -9.61 7.23
CA LEU A 62 1.35 -10.40 7.79
C LEU A 62 1.91 -11.30 8.89
N ILE A 63 2.19 -10.71 10.04
CA ILE A 63 2.09 -11.42 11.32
C ILE A 63 1.43 -10.47 12.30
N LEU A 64 0.33 -10.97 12.84
CA LEU A 64 -0.60 -10.35 13.77
C LEU A 64 0.09 -9.89 15.06
N SER A 65 0.73 -8.72 15.07
CA SER A 65 1.26 -8.17 16.33
C SER A 65 1.44 -6.65 16.31
N ALA A 66 0.36 -5.88 16.16
CA ALA A 66 0.32 -4.50 16.67
C ALA A 66 -1.12 -3.94 16.63
N LEU A 67 -1.97 -4.37 17.55
CA LEU A 67 -2.52 -3.48 18.57
C LEU A 67 -3.33 -4.35 19.54
N VAL A 68 -2.71 -4.66 20.68
CA VAL A 68 -3.38 -5.19 21.86
C VAL A 68 -4.45 -4.18 22.28
N TRP A 69 -5.72 -4.51 22.06
CA TRP A 69 -6.84 -3.85 22.73
C TRP A 69 -7.02 -4.52 24.09
N ARG A 70 -6.39 -3.98 25.14
CA ARG A 70 -6.87 -4.18 26.51
C ARG A 70 -6.82 -2.84 27.22
N ALA A 71 -8.00 -2.21 27.26
CA ALA A 71 -8.29 -1.09 28.13
C ALA A 71 -8.03 -1.50 29.59
N ALA A 72 -7.34 -0.63 30.32
CA ALA A 72 -7.37 -0.59 31.78
C ALA A 72 -8.58 0.24 32.23
#